data_AF-A0A2W7Q0L5-F1
#
_entry.id   AF-A0A2W7Q0L5-F1
#
_cell.length_a   1.000
_cell.length_b   1.000
_cell.length_c   1.000
_cell.angle_alpha   90.00
_cell.angle_beta   90.00
_cell.angle_gamma   90.00
#
_symmetry.space_group_name_H-M   'P 1'
#
loop_
_entity.id
_entity.type
_entity.pdbx_description
1 polymer ?
#
loop_
_entity_poly.entity_id
_entity_poly.type
_entity_poly.pdbx_seq_one_letter_code
_entity_poly.pdbx_strand_id
1 'polypeptide(L)'
;MKDRILKILQHERLTPSKFADTIGVQRSNISHILSERSKPSLDFLAKILTHYPQISGDWLITGRGSMLKGSVIPKGNTLFDQPTVNRSGILESISGSGSDKAENTQIASSASSVTADTISNESVVDTEPSKTNEPIVTLPPMMTQLSNLTGLEIEQIVVFYKNRTFVCYKPG
;
A
#
# COMPACT_ATOMS: atom_id res chain seq x y z
N MET A 1 4.38 -1.20 -8.80
CA MET A 1 4.65 -0.34 -7.62
C MET A 1 5.29 -1.14 -6.49
N LYS A 2 4.68 -2.25 -6.07
CA LYS A 2 5.22 -3.21 -5.10
C LYS A 2 6.73 -3.41 -5.22
N ASP A 3 7.24 -3.79 -6.40
CA ASP A 3 8.66 -4.10 -6.58
C ASP A 3 9.59 -2.92 -6.25
N ARG A 4 9.13 -1.69 -6.50
CA ARG A 4 9.88 -0.47 -6.18
C ARG A 4 9.90 -0.25 -4.67
N ILE A 5 8.78 -0.45 -3.98
CA ILE A 5 8.75 -0.39 -2.51
C ILE A 5 9.62 -1.48 -1.89
N LEU A 6 9.57 -2.71 -2.43
CA LEU A 6 10.43 -3.81 -1.99
C LEU A 6 11.92 -3.48 -2.19
N LYS A 7 12.30 -2.88 -3.32
CA LYS A 7 13.68 -2.42 -3.55
C LYS A 7 14.12 -1.36 -2.53
N ILE A 8 13.23 -0.44 -2.17
CA ILE A 8 13.52 0.56 -1.12
C ILE A 8 13.72 -0.14 0.23
N LEU A 9 12.83 -1.06 0.60
CA LEU A 9 12.96 -1.83 1.84
C LEU A 9 14.28 -2.59 1.92
N GLN A 10 14.70 -3.20 0.80
CA GLN A 10 15.99 -3.90 0.70
C GLN A 10 17.18 -2.95 0.83
N HIS A 11 17.14 -1.82 0.13
CA HIS A 11 18.19 -0.80 0.18
C HIS A 11 18.39 -0.24 1.59
N GLU A 12 17.28 0.09 2.25
CA GLU A 12 17.27 0.66 3.61
C GLU A 12 17.40 -0.41 4.71
N ARG A 13 17.35 -1.70 4.35
CA ARG A 13 17.34 -2.86 5.27
C ARG A 13 16.24 -2.78 6.33
N LEU A 14 15.05 -2.34 5.92
CA LEU A 14 13.90 -2.17 6.79
C LEU A 14 12.84 -3.25 6.58
N THR A 15 12.19 -3.65 7.67
CA THR A 15 10.95 -4.44 7.58
C THR A 15 9.79 -3.54 7.13
N PRO A 16 8.73 -4.09 6.51
CA PRO A 16 7.55 -3.33 6.10
C PRO A 16 6.93 -2.50 7.24
N SER A 17 6.88 -3.06 8.45
CA SER A 17 6.35 -2.39 9.63
C SER A 17 7.22 -1.20 10.03
N LYS A 18 8.55 -1.38 10.07
CA LYS A 18 9.46 -0.30 10.44
C LYS A 18 9.44 0.83 9.41
N PHE A 19 9.35 0.49 8.13
CA PHE A 19 9.21 1.47 7.06
C PHE A 19 7.93 2.30 7.20
N ALA A 20 6.79 1.67 7.51
CA ALA A 20 5.53 2.37 7.75
C ALA A 20 5.66 3.38 8.89
N ASP A 21 6.24 2.93 10.01
CA ASP A 21 6.46 3.74 11.20
C ASP A 21 7.42 4.92 10.87
N THR A 22 8.46 4.68 10.07
CA THR A 22 9.44 5.71 9.66
C THR A 22 8.81 6.82 8.81
N ILE A 23 7.98 6.48 7.82
CA ILE A 23 7.35 7.49 6.94
C ILE A 23 6.02 8.04 7.50
N GLY A 24 5.65 7.62 8.71
CA GLY A 24 4.43 8.09 9.40
C GLY A 24 3.15 7.71 8.65
N VAL A 25 3.02 6.44 8.26
CA VAL A 25 1.81 5.87 7.65
C VAL A 25 1.38 4.60 8.36
N GLN A 26 0.11 4.24 8.25
CA GLN A 26 -0.39 3.01 8.86
C GLN A 26 0.21 1.76 8.20
N ARG A 27 0.56 0.75 8.99
CA ARG A 27 1.14 -0.52 8.50
C ARG A 27 0.26 -1.24 7.46
N SER A 28 -1.06 -1.09 7.57
CA SER A 28 -2.04 -1.59 6.60
C SER A 28 -1.87 -0.98 5.21
N ASN A 29 -1.42 0.27 5.08
CA ASN A 29 -1.12 0.90 3.77
C ASN A 29 0.02 0.17 3.06
N ILE A 30 1.08 -0.20 3.78
CA ILE A 30 2.19 -0.97 3.21
C ILE A 30 1.72 -2.34 2.75
N SER A 31 0.97 -3.06 3.59
CA SER A 31 0.40 -4.36 3.21
C SER A 31 -0.48 -4.27 1.96
N HIS A 32 -1.29 -3.22 1.82
CA HIS A 32 -2.12 -3.02 0.64
C HIS A 32 -1.28 -2.83 -0.63
N ILE A 33 -0.23 -2.00 -0.57
CA ILE A 33 0.63 -1.76 -1.74
C ILE A 33 1.41 -3.03 -2.14
N LEU A 34 1.87 -3.80 -1.15
CA LEU A 34 2.58 -5.07 -1.39
C LEU A 34 1.66 -6.18 -1.93
N SER A 35 0.33 -6.00 -1.84
CA SER A 35 -0.67 -6.93 -2.38
C SER A 35 -1.04 -6.66 -3.85
N GLU A 36 -0.36 -5.73 -4.53
CA GLU A 36 -0.47 -5.37 -5.96
C GLU A 36 -1.80 -4.76 -6.44
N ARG A 37 -2.87 -4.80 -5.66
CA ARG A 37 -4.20 -4.34 -6.10
C ARG A 37 -4.45 -2.84 -5.92
N SER A 38 -3.57 -2.09 -5.25
CA SER A 38 -3.78 -0.66 -4.99
C SER A 38 -2.72 0.25 -5.61
N LYS A 39 -3.17 1.42 -6.07
CA LYS A 39 -2.30 2.57 -6.35
C LYS A 39 -2.08 3.34 -5.06
N PRO A 40 -0.82 3.65 -4.68
CA PRO A 40 -0.56 4.52 -3.55
C PRO A 40 -1.15 5.91 -3.79
N SER A 41 -1.55 6.58 -2.70
CA SER A 41 -1.95 7.99 -2.75
C SER A 41 -0.75 8.89 -3.04
N LEU A 42 -1.03 10.12 -3.49
CA LEU A 42 0.00 11.14 -3.68
C LEU A 42 0.72 11.47 -2.36
N ASP A 43 -0.04 11.59 -1.26
CA ASP A 43 0.51 11.84 0.07
C ASP A 43 1.50 10.75 0.50
N PHE A 44 1.17 9.48 0.22
CA PHE A 44 2.08 8.37 0.50
C PHE A 44 3.40 8.48 -0.28
N LEU A 45 3.32 8.81 -1.57
CA LEU A 45 4.52 9.04 -2.40
C LEU A 45 5.33 10.23 -1.90
N ALA A 46 4.66 11.34 -1.54
CA ALA A 46 5.31 12.53 -1.01
C ALA A 46 6.06 12.22 0.29
N LYS A 47 5.45 11.50 1.23
CA LYS A 47 6.09 11.04 2.47
C LYS A 47 7.35 10.21 2.20
N ILE A 48 7.30 9.29 1.24
CA ILE A 48 8.50 8.53 0.85
C ILE A 48 9.60 9.47 0.38
N LEU A 49 9.31 10.41 -0.52
CA LEU A 49 10.32 11.30 -1.09
C LEU A 49 10.87 12.32 -0.08
N THR A 50 10.07 12.70 0.93
CA THR A 50 10.52 13.54 2.05
C THR A 50 11.48 12.80 2.97
N HIS A 51 11.19 11.54 3.32
CA HIS A 51 12.04 10.74 4.20
C HIS A 51 13.28 10.15 3.51
N TYR A 52 13.19 9.91 2.21
CA TYR A 52 14.25 9.32 1.40
C TYR A 52 14.59 10.23 0.21
N PRO A 53 15.20 11.41 0.45
CA PRO A 53 15.46 12.42 -0.58
C PRO A 53 16.40 11.91 -1.69
N GLN A 54 17.20 10.89 -1.41
CA GLN A 54 18.06 10.19 -2.37
C GLN A 54 17.27 9.42 -3.44
N ILE A 55 15.99 9.09 -3.21
CA ILE A 55 15.18 8.34 -4.16
C ILE A 55 14.67 9.25 -5.27
N SER A 56 14.75 8.78 -6.51
CA SER A 56 14.18 9.44 -7.68
C SER A 56 12.66 9.31 -7.69
N GLY A 57 11.97 10.46 -7.74
CA GLY A 57 10.51 10.51 -7.89
C GLY A 57 10.04 9.91 -9.21
N ASP A 58 10.75 10.20 -10.31
CA ASP A 58 10.43 9.66 -11.63
C ASP A 58 10.50 8.14 -11.65
N TRP A 59 11.52 7.56 -11.02
CA TRP A 59 11.63 6.12 -10.88
C TRP A 59 10.54 5.53 -9.99
N LEU A 60 10.26 6.17 -8.85
CA LEU A 60 9.24 5.71 -7.93
C LEU A 60 7.85 5.67 -8.60
N ILE A 61 7.51 6.69 -9.36
CA ILE A 61 6.20 6.85 -10.00
C ILE A 61 6.12 6.02 -11.29
N THR A 62 7.07 6.22 -12.21
CA THR A 62 7.02 5.66 -13.57
C THR A 62 7.72 4.31 -13.68
N GLY A 63 8.66 4.00 -12.78
CA GLY A 63 9.45 2.77 -12.82
C GLY A 63 10.62 2.83 -13.79
N ARG A 64 10.84 3.98 -14.44
CA ARG A 64 11.92 4.19 -15.41
C ARG A 64 13.09 4.92 -14.76
N GLY A 65 14.29 4.72 -15.30
CA GLY A 65 15.52 5.34 -14.79
C GLY A 65 16.10 4.62 -13.56
N SER A 66 16.99 5.32 -12.84
CA SER A 66 17.65 4.79 -11.65
C SER A 66 16.85 5.11 -10.38
N MET A 67 16.90 4.20 -9.40
CA MET A 67 16.26 4.39 -8.09
C MET A 67 16.83 5.59 -7.35
N LEU A 68 18.15 5.79 -7.41
CA LEU A 68 18.84 6.85 -6.66
C LEU A 68 19.12 8.05 -7.57
N LYS A 69 18.88 9.25 -7.07
CA LYS A 69 19.32 10.51 -7.68
C LYS A 69 20.84 10.54 -7.72
N GLY A 70 21.42 10.97 -8.84
CA GLY A 70 22.87 11.00 -9.02
C GLY A 70 23.51 9.65 -9.36
N SER A 71 22.71 8.59 -9.48
CA SER A 71 23.15 7.39 -10.21
C SER A 71 23.14 7.73 -11.70
N VAL A 72 24.16 8.46 -12.12
CA VAL A 72 24.56 8.50 -13.52
C VAL A 72 24.87 7.04 -13.82
N ILE A 73 23.99 6.34 -14.53
CA ILE A 73 24.45 5.20 -15.30
C ILE A 73 25.58 5.79 -16.13
N PRO A 74 26.84 5.34 -15.98
CA PRO A 74 27.90 5.84 -16.82
C PRO A 74 27.49 5.42 -18.23
N LYS A 75 26.83 6.33 -18.96
CA LYS A 75 26.87 6.35 -20.41
C LYS A 75 28.36 6.40 -20.66
N GLY A 76 28.91 5.26 -21.05
CA GLY A 76 30.33 4.97 -20.95
C GLY A 76 31.12 6.20 -21.33
N ASN A 77 32.05 6.61 -20.47
CA ASN A 77 32.94 7.73 -20.69
C ASN A 77 33.55 7.56 -22.10
N THR A 78 32.94 8.17 -23.11
CA THR A 78 33.58 8.30 -24.40
C THR A 78 34.69 9.28 -24.13
N LEU A 79 35.92 8.80 -24.22
CA LEU A 79 37.18 9.50 -23.96
C LEU A 79 37.38 10.79 -24.78
N PHE A 80 36.35 11.24 -25.51
CA PHE A 80 36.35 12.30 -26.52
C PHE A 80 35.20 13.30 -26.39
N ASP A 81 34.45 13.32 -25.28
CA ASP A 81 33.40 14.35 -25.11
C ASP A 81 34.07 15.70 -24.78
N GLN A 82 34.23 16.52 -25.81
CA GLN A 82 34.77 17.88 -25.72
C GLN A 82 33.72 18.80 -25.09
N PRO A 83 34.07 19.65 -24.11
CA PRO A 83 33.15 20.61 -23.54
C PRO A 83 32.85 21.72 -24.56
N THR A 84 31.68 21.69 -25.20
CA THR A 84 31.16 22.87 -25.87
C THR A 84 30.74 23.88 -24.82
N VAL A 85 31.56 24.90 -24.62
CA VAL A 85 31.28 26.06 -23.77
C VAL A 85 30.12 26.86 -24.41
N ASN A 86 28.88 26.56 -24.03
CA ASN A 86 27.76 27.46 -24.30
C ASN A 86 27.79 28.61 -23.29
N ARG A 87 28.61 29.62 -23.62
CA ARG A 87 28.57 30.93 -22.97
C ARG A 87 27.58 31.81 -23.74
N SER A 88 26.32 31.74 -23.34
CA SER A 88 25.28 32.69 -23.74
C SER A 88 24.29 32.75 -22.60
N GLY A 89 24.04 33.85 -21.90
CA GLY A 89 24.57 35.20 -21.90
C GLY A 89 24.00 35.83 -20.62
N ILE A 90 24.79 36.65 -19.95
CA ILE A 90 24.35 37.46 -18.82
C ILE A 90 23.42 38.55 -19.37
N LEU A 91 22.21 38.68 -18.83
CA LEU A 91 21.53 39.98 -18.70
C LEU A 91 20.51 39.97 -17.55
N GLU A 92 20.94 40.53 -16.43
CA GLU A 92 20.30 41.59 -15.64
C GLU A 92 18.76 41.76 -15.70
N SER A 93 18.13 41.44 -14.56
CA SER A 93 17.30 42.33 -13.74
C SER A 93 16.52 43.47 -14.40
N ILE A 94 15.18 43.36 -14.49
CA ILE A 94 14.27 44.52 -14.44
C ILE A 94 13.01 44.16 -13.62
N SER A 95 12.95 44.75 -12.43
CA SER A 95 11.82 45.36 -11.71
C SER A 95 10.36 45.07 -12.12
N GLY A 96 9.55 44.74 -11.11
CA GLY A 96 8.67 45.75 -10.51
C GLY A 96 7.14 45.53 -10.58
N SER A 97 6.52 45.60 -9.38
CA SER A 97 5.12 45.97 -9.06
C SER A 97 4.00 45.09 -9.61
N GLY A 98 2.98 44.65 -8.86
CA GLY A 98 2.40 45.14 -7.62
C GLY A 98 0.87 45.13 -7.79
N SER A 99 0.15 44.63 -6.78
CA SER A 99 -1.27 44.92 -6.42
C SER A 99 -2.37 44.51 -7.45
N ASP A 100 -3.59 44.08 -7.15
CA ASP A 100 -4.44 44.13 -5.95
C ASP A 100 -5.69 43.23 -6.14
N LYS A 101 -6.34 42.92 -5.00
CA LYS A 101 -7.78 42.61 -4.75
C LYS A 101 -8.39 41.32 -5.33
N ALA A 102 -8.86 40.37 -4.52
CA ALA A 102 -9.83 40.37 -3.42
C ALA A 102 -11.31 40.34 -3.85
N GLU A 103 -12.03 39.42 -3.18
CA GLU A 103 -13.47 39.28 -2.96
C GLU A 103 -14.40 38.93 -4.14
N ASN A 104 -14.99 37.74 -4.04
CA ASN A 104 -16.45 37.67 -4.02
C ASN A 104 -16.93 36.66 -2.96
N THR A 105 -18.04 37.01 -2.34
CA THR A 105 -18.56 36.60 -1.05
C THR A 105 -19.80 35.71 -1.22
N GLN A 106 -19.95 34.77 -0.28
CA GLN A 106 -21.17 34.12 0.25
C GLN A 106 -22.36 33.84 -0.67
N ILE A 107 -22.84 32.58 -0.65
CA ILE A 107 -24.26 32.28 -0.44
C ILE A 107 -24.38 31.09 0.52
N ALA A 108 -25.00 31.37 1.68
CA ALA A 108 -25.47 30.42 2.68
C ALA A 108 -26.81 29.77 2.25
N SER A 109 -27.34 28.89 3.11
CA SER A 109 -28.67 28.25 3.07
C SER A 109 -28.72 26.93 2.29
N SER A 110 -29.35 25.85 2.75
CA SER A 110 -30.23 25.64 3.91
C SER A 110 -30.43 24.15 4.15
N ALA A 111 -30.86 23.83 5.36
CA ALA A 111 -31.18 22.52 5.91
C ALA A 111 -32.35 21.77 5.23
N SER A 112 -32.31 20.43 5.31
CA SER A 112 -33.41 19.54 5.76
C SER A 112 -33.00 18.08 5.47
N SER A 113 -32.92 17.22 6.48
CA SER A 113 -34.05 16.51 7.10
C SER A 113 -34.71 15.54 6.12
N VAL A 114 -34.57 14.23 6.31
CA VAL A 114 -35.54 13.44 7.08
C VAL A 114 -35.09 11.98 7.22
N THR A 115 -35.32 11.50 8.43
CA THR A 115 -35.43 10.13 8.92
C THR A 115 -36.64 9.40 8.34
N ALA A 116 -36.50 8.10 8.10
CA ALA A 116 -37.54 7.07 8.25
C ALA A 116 -36.81 5.72 8.23
N ASP A 117 -36.67 5.04 9.36
CA ASP A 117 -37.64 4.07 9.89
C ASP A 117 -37.91 2.91 8.91
N THR A 118 -37.59 1.68 9.30
CA THR A 118 -38.63 0.76 9.82
C THR A 118 -38.03 -0.62 10.08
N ILE A 119 -38.17 -1.00 11.35
CA ILE A 119 -38.00 -2.33 11.93
C ILE A 119 -39.06 -3.29 11.37
N SER A 120 -38.69 -4.54 11.12
CA SER A 120 -39.65 -5.65 10.99
C SER A 120 -39.06 -6.96 11.55
N ASN A 121 -39.59 -7.31 12.72
CA ASN A 121 -39.76 -8.58 13.44
C ASN A 121 -39.13 -9.90 12.91
N GLU A 122 -38.31 -10.52 13.77
CA GLU A 122 -38.58 -11.72 14.60
C GLU A 122 -39.55 -12.83 14.12
N SER A 123 -39.05 -14.07 14.02
CA SER A 123 -39.51 -15.29 14.76
C SER A 123 -39.02 -16.59 14.05
N VAL A 124 -38.04 -17.32 14.60
CA VAL A 124 -38.09 -18.60 15.37
C VAL A 124 -38.83 -19.81 14.72
N VAL A 125 -38.12 -20.95 14.72
CA VAL A 125 -38.55 -22.36 14.99
C VAL A 125 -38.21 -23.38 13.88
N ASP A 126 -37.27 -24.26 14.26
CA ASP A 126 -37.09 -25.70 14.04
C ASP A 126 -37.60 -26.42 12.77
N THR A 127 -36.72 -27.20 12.14
CA THR A 127 -36.90 -28.66 11.97
C THR A 127 -35.54 -29.37 11.77
N GLU A 128 -35.38 -30.50 12.46
CA GLU A 128 -34.27 -31.45 12.61
C GLU A 128 -33.85 -32.25 11.33
N PRO A 129 -32.80 -33.11 11.38
CA PRO A 129 -31.88 -33.39 10.26
C PRO A 129 -32.27 -34.58 9.37
N SER A 130 -31.90 -34.51 8.09
CA SER A 130 -31.99 -35.63 7.16
C SER A 130 -30.66 -36.36 6.99
N LYS A 131 -30.76 -37.69 6.92
CA LYS A 131 -29.68 -38.68 6.91
C LYS A 131 -28.87 -38.68 5.61
N THR A 132 -27.56 -38.84 5.81
CA THR A 132 -26.60 -39.66 5.05
C THR A 132 -26.80 -39.79 3.54
N ASN A 133 -25.95 -39.07 2.80
CA ASN A 133 -25.31 -39.55 1.57
C ASN A 133 -23.94 -38.87 1.51
N GLU A 134 -22.89 -39.55 1.97
CA GLU A 134 -21.51 -39.05 1.80
C GLU A 134 -21.06 -39.27 0.36
N PRO A 135 -20.71 -38.22 -0.40
CA PRO A 135 -19.82 -38.41 -1.54
C PRO A 135 -18.42 -38.64 -0.99
N ILE A 136 -17.75 -39.70 -1.46
CA ILE A 136 -16.33 -39.95 -1.20
C ILE A 136 -15.55 -38.73 -1.73
N VAL A 137 -15.17 -37.82 -0.83
CA VAL A 137 -14.27 -36.71 -1.14
C VAL A 137 -12.86 -37.25 -0.97
N THR A 138 -12.20 -37.52 -2.09
CA THR A 138 -10.76 -37.80 -2.13
C THR A 138 -10.01 -36.62 -1.52
N LEU A 139 -9.52 -36.77 -0.29
CA LEU A 139 -8.76 -35.74 0.41
C LEU A 139 -7.45 -35.45 -0.36
N PRO A 140 -7.10 -34.18 -0.63
CA PRO A 140 -5.83 -33.83 -1.24
C PRO A 140 -4.64 -34.18 -0.31
N PRO A 141 -3.41 -34.35 -0.86
CA PRO A 141 -2.24 -34.90 -0.17
C PRO A 141 -1.65 -34.06 0.97
N MET A 142 -2.35 -33.01 1.43
CA MET A 142 -1.87 -32.16 2.53
C MET A 142 -2.05 -32.80 3.92
N MET A 143 -2.86 -33.86 4.05
CA MET A 143 -3.11 -34.53 5.34
C MET A 143 -1.94 -35.41 5.82
N THR A 144 -0.96 -35.74 4.96
CA THR A 144 0.14 -36.66 5.32
C THR A 144 1.22 -36.02 6.20
N GLN A 145 1.24 -34.70 6.36
CA GLN A 145 2.28 -34.01 7.16
C GLN A 145 1.94 -33.91 8.66
N LEU A 146 0.67 -34.11 9.05
CA LEU A 146 0.23 -33.95 10.44
C LEU A 146 0.44 -35.22 11.28
N SER A 147 0.50 -36.40 10.65
CA SER A 147 0.66 -37.69 11.33
C SER A 147 2.03 -37.88 12.00
N ASN A 148 3.03 -37.08 11.63
CA ASN A 148 4.39 -37.19 12.16
C ASN A 148 4.62 -36.34 13.43
N LEU A 149 3.60 -35.64 13.93
CA LEU A 149 3.68 -34.79 15.12
C LEU A 149 3.10 -35.52 16.34
N THR A 150 3.58 -36.72 16.63
CA THR A 150 3.17 -37.46 17.83
C THR A 150 3.87 -36.88 19.06
N GLY A 151 3.11 -36.46 20.07
CA GLY A 151 3.65 -35.99 21.37
C GLY A 151 3.82 -34.48 21.51
N LEU A 152 3.29 -33.68 20.57
CA LEU A 152 3.21 -32.23 20.72
C LEU A 152 1.79 -31.81 21.11
N GLU A 153 1.69 -30.88 22.06
CA GLU A 153 0.43 -30.24 22.40
C GLU A 153 0.11 -29.13 21.39
N ILE A 154 -1.14 -29.07 20.95
CA ILE A 154 -1.58 -28.04 20.02
C ILE A 154 -1.88 -26.78 20.83
N GLU A 155 -1.02 -25.77 20.72
CA GLU A 155 -1.23 -24.46 21.37
C GLU A 155 -2.38 -23.68 20.72
N GLN A 156 -2.47 -23.70 19.39
CA GLN A 156 -3.46 -22.92 18.64
C GLN A 156 -3.69 -23.45 17.22
N ILE A 157 -4.94 -23.41 16.78
CA ILE A 157 -5.37 -23.67 15.40
C ILE A 157 -5.93 -22.37 14.81
N VAL A 158 -5.50 -21.99 13.60
CA VAL A 158 -6.02 -20.82 12.87
C VAL A 158 -6.64 -21.28 11.56
N VAL A 159 -7.92 -20.98 11.36
CA VAL A 159 -8.68 -21.33 10.15
C VAL A 159 -9.00 -20.07 9.36
N PHE A 160 -8.66 -20.05 8.06
CA PHE A 160 -8.92 -18.91 7.16
C PHE A 160 -10.10 -19.19 6.22
N TYR A 161 -11.01 -18.23 6.09
CA TYR A 161 -12.17 -18.30 5.21
C TYR A 161 -11.97 -17.48 3.93
N LYS A 162 -12.71 -17.82 2.87
CA LYS A 162 -12.63 -17.12 1.57
C LYS A 162 -13.04 -15.65 1.63
N ASN A 163 -13.92 -15.28 2.56
CA ASN A 163 -14.32 -13.90 2.84
C ASN A 163 -13.24 -13.10 3.61
N ARG A 164 -12.02 -13.66 3.74
CA ARG A 164 -10.87 -13.07 4.43
C ARG A 164 -11.05 -12.92 5.95
N THR A 165 -12.03 -13.59 6.54
CA THR A 165 -12.10 -13.75 7.99
C THR A 165 -11.27 -14.95 8.44
N PHE A 166 -10.98 -15.01 9.73
CA PHE A 166 -10.33 -16.17 10.34
C PHE A 166 -10.92 -16.46 11.72
N VAL A 167 -10.76 -17.69 12.17
CA VAL A 167 -11.12 -18.12 13.54
C VAL A 167 -9.90 -18.74 14.20
N CYS A 168 -9.68 -18.38 15.46
CA CYS A 168 -8.64 -18.95 16.32
C CYS A 168 -9.30 -19.92 17.31
N TYR A 169 -8.76 -21.13 17.39
CA TYR A 169 -9.16 -22.14 18.37
C TYR A 169 -7.96 -22.50 19.24
N LYS A 170 -8.16 -22.50 20.56
CA LYS A 170 -7.20 -22.97 21.55
C LYS A 170 -7.79 -24.21 22.20
N PRO A 171 -7.25 -25.41 21.93
CA PRO A 171 -7.65 -26.61 22.66
C PRO A 171 -7.36 -26.37 24.15
N GLY A 172 -8.36 -26.62 24.99
CA GLY A 172 -8.24 -26.51 26.44
C GLY A 172 -7.58 -27.73 27.06
#